data_AF-A8G5M2-F1
#
_entry.id   AF-A8G5M2-F1
#
_cell.length_a   1.000
_cell.length_b   1.000
_cell.length_c   1.000
_cell.angle_alpha   90.00
_cell.angle_beta   90.00
_cell.angle_gamma   90.00
#
_symmetry.space_group_name_H-M   'P 1'
#
loop_
_entity.id
_entity.type
_entity.pdbx_description
1 polymer ?
#
loop_
_entity_poly.entity_id
_entity_poly.type
_entity_poly.pdbx_seq_one_letter_code
_entity_poly.pdbx_strand_id
1 'polypeptide(L)'
;MARSYWLVNSNRTRIKRFIENTNNKDQFFKYMFVDSGKITSTWGKEPPVMTTREELKKEVAREEWKKLIAQGWRRTEEVWTKKEG
;
A
#
# COMPACT_ATOMS: atom_id res chain seq x y z
N MET A 1 12.51 -2.78 -9.90
CA MET A 1 11.49 -2.04 -9.12
C MET A 1 10.89 -2.97 -8.08
N ALA A 2 10.81 -2.53 -6.83
CA ALA A 2 10.10 -3.29 -5.80
C ALA A 2 8.62 -3.39 -6.17
N ARG A 3 8.02 -4.58 -6.07
CA ARG A 3 6.59 -4.77 -6.33
C ARG A 3 5.81 -4.05 -5.23
N SER A 4 5.01 -3.07 -5.62
CA SER A 4 4.09 -2.37 -4.73
C SER A 4 2.65 -2.71 -5.10
N TYR A 5 1.83 -2.95 -4.07
CA TYR A 5 0.41 -3.23 -4.21
C TYR A 5 -0.36 -2.20 -3.41
N TRP A 6 -1.44 -1.68 -3.98
CA TRP A 6 -2.19 -0.60 -3.37
C TRP A 6 -3.63 -1.00 -3.10
N LEU A 7 -4.12 -0.61 -1.94
CA LEU A 7 -5.51 -0.72 -1.53
C LEU A 7 -6.05 0.65 -1.16
N VAL A 8 -7.24 0.95 -1.65
CA VAL A 8 -8.00 2.14 -1.28
C VAL A 8 -9.30 1.72 -0.61
N ASN A 9 -9.72 2.45 0.42
CA ASN A 9 -11.02 2.20 1.03
C ASN A 9 -12.17 2.66 0.11
N SER A 10 -13.38 2.15 0.36
CA SER A 10 -14.54 2.41 -0.50
C SER A 10 -14.86 3.91 -0.70
N ASN A 11 -14.61 4.76 0.30
CA ASN A 11 -14.84 6.20 0.21
C ASN A 11 -13.63 7.01 -0.31
N ARG A 12 -12.55 6.33 -0.73
CA ARG A 12 -11.32 6.96 -1.29
C ARG A 12 -10.70 8.03 -0.41
N THR A 13 -10.77 7.86 0.91
CA THR A 13 -10.16 8.77 1.90
C THR A 13 -8.86 8.21 2.47
N ARG A 14 -8.72 6.88 2.51
CA ARG A 14 -7.54 6.18 3.04
C ARG A 14 -6.96 5.27 1.99
N ILE A 15 -5.65 5.19 2.00
CA ILE A 15 -4.89 4.32 1.12
C ILE A 15 -3.87 3.55 1.93
N LYS A 16 -3.60 2.31 1.52
CA LYS A 16 -2.53 1.49 2.05
C LYS A 16 -1.70 0.97 0.88
N ARG A 17 -0.38 0.99 1.05
CA ARG A 17 0.59 0.51 0.08
C ARG A 17 1.44 -0.58 0.71
N PHE A 18 1.49 -1.72 0.04
CA PHE A 18 2.22 -2.91 0.46
C PHE A 18 3.41 -3.09 -0.48
N ILE A 19 4.62 -2.95 0.04
CA ILE A 19 5.86 -3.07 -0.72
C ILE A 19 6.58 -4.34 -0.27
N GLU A 20 6.93 -5.20 -1.22
CA GLU A 20 7.80 -6.34 -0.91
C GLU A 20 9.22 -5.85 -0.57
N ASN A 21 9.74 -6.25 0.60
CA ASN A 21 11.13 -5.99 0.96
C ASN A 21 12.03 -6.98 0.20
N THR A 22 12.47 -6.59 -1.01
CA THR A 22 13.35 -7.42 -1.86
C THR A 22 14.80 -7.42 -1.43
N ASN A 23 15.20 -6.53 -0.51
CA ASN A 23 16.57 -6.37 -0.04
C ASN A 23 16.85 -7.14 1.25
N ASN A 24 15.91 -7.99 1.67
CA ASN A 24 16.06 -8.72 2.91
C ASN A 24 17.15 -9.79 2.79
N LYS A 25 18.14 -9.74 3.68
CA LYS A 25 19.23 -10.72 3.79
C LYS A 25 18.79 -12.01 4.49
N ASP A 26 17.65 -11.98 5.17
CA ASP A 26 17.07 -13.13 5.84
C ASP A 26 16.34 -14.03 4.84
N GLN A 27 16.91 -15.20 4.56
CA GLN A 27 16.32 -16.18 3.65
C GLN A 27 15.06 -16.86 4.23
N PHE A 28 14.89 -16.84 5.56
CA PHE A 28 13.83 -17.58 6.24
C PHE A 28 12.56 -16.74 6.43
N PHE A 29 12.69 -15.46 6.77
CA PHE A 29 11.53 -14.59 6.98
C PHE A 29 11.44 -13.52 5.91
N LYS A 30 10.36 -13.51 5.11
CA LYS A 30 10.08 -12.42 4.16
C LYS A 30 9.27 -11.34 4.86
N TYR A 31 9.69 -10.08 4.73
CA TYR A 31 8.97 -8.91 5.27
C TYR A 31 8.36 -8.07 4.14
N MET A 32 7.35 -7.27 4.52
CA MET A 32 6.69 -6.30 3.67
C MET A 32 6.55 -4.99 4.43
N PHE A 33 6.79 -3.88 3.75
CA PHE A 33 6.46 -2.56 4.26
C PHE A 33 4.99 -2.25 3.93
N VAL A 34 4.23 -1.88 4.95
CA VAL A 34 2.86 -1.40 4.83
C VAL A 34 2.86 0.08 5.17
N ASP A 35 2.77 0.90 4.13
CA ASP A 35 2.59 2.33 4.27
C ASP A 35 1.10 2.63 4.33
N SER A 36 0.66 3.39 5.32
CA SER A 36 -0.71 3.90 5.39
C SER A 36 -0.71 5.39 5.13
N GLY A 37 -1.67 5.85 4.33
CA GLY A 37 -1.79 7.24 3.95
C GLY A 37 -3.24 7.70 3.85
N LYS A 38 -3.38 9.02 3.74
CA LYS A 38 -4.66 9.69 3.56
C LYS A 38 -4.66 10.42 2.23
N ILE A 39 -5.81 10.38 1.58
CA ILE A 39 -6.07 11.13 0.36
C ILE A 39 -6.66 12.46 0.82
N THR A 40 -5.89 13.53 0.64
CA THR A 40 -6.26 14.90 1.05
C THR A 40 -6.96 15.67 -0.07
N SER A 41 -6.86 15.19 -1.30
CA SER A 41 -7.26 15.90 -2.51
C SER A 41 -8.10 15.02 -3.44
N THR A 42 -8.35 15.51 -4.65
CA THR A 42 -9.11 14.77 -5.67
C THR A 42 -8.33 13.51 -6.07
N TRP A 43 -9.01 12.37 -6.02
CA TRP A 43 -8.48 11.07 -6.45
C TRP A 43 -7.80 11.16 -7.83
N GLY A 44 -6.54 10.74 -7.93
CA GLY A 44 -5.77 10.69 -9.17
C GLY A 44 -5.12 12.01 -9.62
N LYS A 45 -5.31 13.12 -8.90
CA LYS A 45 -4.61 14.39 -9.21
C LYS A 45 -3.32 14.59 -8.42
N GLU A 46 -3.33 14.25 -7.14
CA GLU A 46 -2.21 14.52 -6.22
C GLU A 46 -1.91 13.30 -5.37
N PRO A 47 -0.63 12.89 -5.27
CA PRO A 47 -0.28 11.68 -4.54
C PRO A 47 -0.80 11.71 -3.10
N PRO A 48 -1.21 10.54 -2.56
CA PRO A 48 -1.67 10.46 -1.18
C PRO A 48 -0.55 10.81 -0.21
N VAL A 49 -0.90 11.43 0.91
CA VAL A 49 0.03 11.74 1.99
C VAL A 49 0.21 10.48 2.83
N MET A 50 1.38 9.86 2.75
CA MET A 50 1.74 8.71 3.60
C MET A 50 2.06 9.19 5.01
N THR A 51 1.39 8.62 6.01
CA THR A 51 1.51 9.05 7.41
C THR A 51 2.29 8.05 8.25
N THR A 52 2.17 6.76 7.97
CA THR A 52 2.82 5.70 8.74
C THR A 52 3.45 4.68 7.82
N ARG A 53 4.55 4.08 8.28
CA ARG A 53 5.22 2.93 7.66
C ARG A 53 5.44 1.88 8.72
N GLU A 54 4.94 0.68 8.47
CA GLU A 54 5.08 -0.47 9.36
C GLU A 54 5.77 -1.60 8.60
N GLU A 55 6.73 -2.27 9.22
CA GLU A 55 7.32 -3.49 8.65
C GLU A 55 6.65 -4.71 9.27
N LEU A 56 6.00 -5.51 8.43
CA LEU A 56 5.28 -6.70 8.85
C LEU A 56 5.87 -7.94 8.18
N LYS A 57 5.78 -9.09 8.85
CA LYS A 57 6.03 -10.37 8.20
C LYS A 57 5.05 -10.55 7.03
N LYS A 58 5.50 -11.15 5.94
CA LYS A 58 4.70 -11.32 4.71
C LYS A 58 3.37 -12.03 4.96
N GLU A 59 3.35 -13.00 5.87
CA GLU A 59 2.13 -13.72 6.27
C GLU A 59 1.12 -12.78 6.94
N VAL A 60 1.57 -11.99 7.91
CA VAL A 60 0.75 -10.98 8.60
C VAL A 60 0.23 -9.93 7.62
N ALA A 61 1.10 -9.43 6.73
CA ALA A 61 0.71 -8.47 5.69
C ALA A 61 -0.35 -9.05 4.72
N ARG A 62 -0.30 -10.36 4.43
CA ARG A 62 -1.33 -11.05 3.63
C ARG A 62 -2.66 -11.19 4.36
N GLU A 63 -2.64 -11.44 5.66
CA GLU A 63 -3.85 -11.49 6.47
C GLU A 63 -4.51 -10.11 6.57
N GLU A 64 -3.73 -9.07 6.83
CA GLU A 64 -4.16 -7.67 6.77
C GLU A 64 -4.81 -7.35 5.42
N TRP A 65 -4.15 -7.70 4.32
CA TRP A 65 -4.68 -7.51 2.98
C TRP A 65 -6.06 -8.15 2.81
N LYS A 66 -6.21 -9.42 3.20
CA LYS A 66 -7.49 -10.14 3.12
C LYS A 66 -8.57 -9.47 3.96
N LYS A 67 -8.24 -9.03 5.19
CA LYS A 67 -9.16 -8.31 6.08
C LYS A 67 -9.63 -7.01 5.44
N LEU A 68 -8.72 -6.22 4.84
CA LEU A 68 -9.09 -4.98 4.16
C LEU A 68 -10.00 -5.23 2.96
N ILE A 69 -9.71 -6.24 2.14
CA ILE A 69 -10.58 -6.63 1.03
C ILE A 69 -11.98 -7.02 1.54
N ALA A 70 -12.06 -7.80 2.63
CA ALA A 70 -13.34 -8.17 3.25
C ALA A 70 -14.11 -6.95 3.79
N GLN A 71 -13.41 -5.91 4.24
CA GLN A 71 -13.99 -4.62 4.65
C GLN A 71 -14.40 -3.71 3.47
N GLY A 72 -14.30 -4.20 2.22
CA GLY A 72 -14.67 -3.44 1.03
C GLY A 72 -13.58 -2.49 0.53
N TRP A 73 -12.32 -2.69 0.92
CA TRP A 73 -11.21 -2.04 0.24
C TRP A 73 -11.03 -2.62 -1.16
N ARG A 74 -10.58 -1.79 -2.09
CA ARG A 74 -10.40 -2.15 -3.49
C ARG A 74 -8.95 -1.99 -3.90
N ARG A 75 -8.50 -2.88 -4.77
CA ARG A 75 -7.21 -2.78 -5.43
C ARG A 75 -7.21 -1.56 -6.33
N THR A 76 -6.12 -0.81 -6.29
CA THR A 76 -5.87 0.31 -7.20
C THR A 76 -4.46 0.18 -7.74
N GLU A 77 -4.24 0.76 -8.91
CA GLU A 77 -2.90 1.03 -9.40
C GLU A 77 -2.43 2.39 -8.88
N GLU A 78 -1.15 2.67 -9.06
CA GLU A 78 -0.58 3.99 -8.80
C GLU A 78 -1.04 4.96 -9.91
N VAL A 79 -2.25 5.50 -9.75
CA VAL A 79 -2.84 6.44 -10.72
C VAL A 79 -2.26 7.85 -10.64
N TRP A 80 -1.35 8.09 -9.71
CA TRP A 80 -0.87 9.42 -9.29
C TRP A 80 0.52 9.76 -9.85
N THR A 81 1.24 8.78 -10.40
CA THR A 81 2.62 8.95 -10.88
C THR A 81 2.74 9.60 -12.26
N LYS A 82 1.64 10.05 -12.88
CA LYS A 82 1.72 10.84 -14.12
C LYS A 82 1.77 12.34 -13.85
N LYS A 83 2.98 12.83 -13.58
CA LYS A 83 3.44 14.09 -14.17
C LYS A 83 4.83 13.85 -14.76
N GLU A 84 4.86 13.31 -15.98
CA GLU A 84 5.93 13.66 -16.90
C GLU A 84 5.71 15.14 -17.23
N GLY A 85 6.59 15.99 -16.72
CA GLY A 85 6.73 17.39 -17.07
C GLY A 85 8.19 17.64 -17.37
#